data_AF-B2B3Z6-F1
#
_entry.id   AF-B2B3Z6-F1
#
_cell.length_a   1.000
_cell.length_b   1.000
_cell.length_c   1.000
_cell.angle_alpha   90.00
_cell.angle_beta   90.00
_cell.angle_gamma   90.00
#
_symmetry.space_group_name_H-M   'P 1'
#
loop_
_entity.id
_entity.type
_entity.pdbx_description
1 polymer ?
#
loop_
_entity_poly.entity_id
_entity_poly.type
_entity_poly.pdbx_seq_one_letter_code
_entity_poly.pdbx_strand_id
1 'polypeptide(L)'
;MDSNVPVPVDHQLAPPQYNELISNPLEKITLDVGGHKFTATINSLTTKSFLFKLLLQGDWKSSLQEDQSIFIDSDPEAFRHILQYLRRGVFPLIYDQKKGHNYKLYADILAEAKHFGIPKLECWLNDQLYLRCITSSTVWSSAYKNDRIPTGFQTTSIWGSDVTSTQLVQQDVNTVKTPICPHLAEDRSPCPKRSCYLSLGTMQDNVEKYRWAEVGRSIRFIQGWCSDSG
;
A
#
# COMPACT_ATOMS: atom_id res chain seq x y z
N MET A 1 36.30 -75.66 14.96
CA MET A 1 34.87 -75.68 15.32
C MET A 1 34.40 -74.25 15.16
N ASP A 2 34.10 -73.84 13.93
CA ASP A 2 33.60 -72.50 13.64
C ASP A 2 32.18 -72.65 13.13
N SER A 3 31.24 -72.51 14.07
CA SER A 3 29.81 -72.59 13.82
C SER A 3 29.32 -71.24 13.33
N ASN A 4 28.96 -71.21 12.05
CA ASN A 4 28.35 -70.06 11.37
C ASN A 4 26.94 -69.81 11.94
N VAL A 5 26.73 -68.71 12.67
CA VAL A 5 25.42 -68.28 13.16
C VAL A 5 24.98 -67.07 12.32
N PRO A 6 23.84 -67.14 11.60
CA PRO A 6 23.34 -65.97 10.88
C PRO A 6 22.70 -64.98 11.85
N VAL A 7 23.09 -63.72 11.73
CA VAL A 7 22.50 -62.58 12.44
C VAL A 7 21.04 -62.39 11.94
N PRO A 8 20.04 -62.15 12.81
CA PRO A 8 18.67 -61.93 12.37
C PRO A 8 18.58 -60.60 11.61
N VAL A 9 18.03 -60.65 10.40
CA VAL A 9 17.70 -59.45 9.64
C VAL A 9 16.53 -58.76 10.32
N ASP A 10 16.83 -57.68 11.02
CA ASP A 10 15.84 -56.79 11.63
C ASP A 10 14.83 -56.38 10.55
N HIS A 11 13.59 -56.85 10.69
CA HIS A 11 12.49 -56.43 9.83
C HIS A 11 12.28 -54.95 10.10
N GLN A 12 12.79 -54.13 9.18
CA GLN A 12 12.44 -52.74 9.04
C GLN A 12 10.93 -52.61 9.22
N LEU A 13 10.53 -52.12 10.40
CA LEU A 13 9.20 -51.60 10.63
C LEU A 13 9.02 -50.49 9.58
N ALA A 14 8.27 -50.82 8.52
CA ALA A 14 7.82 -49.83 7.57
C ALA A 14 7.20 -48.68 8.39
N PRO A 15 7.55 -47.41 8.09
CA PRO A 15 6.93 -46.29 8.78
C PRO A 15 5.41 -46.45 8.67
N PRO A 16 4.65 -46.12 9.73
CA PRO A 16 3.20 -46.25 9.68
C PRO A 16 2.72 -45.55 8.41
N GLN A 17 2.00 -46.30 7.56
CA GLN A 17 1.28 -45.72 6.45
C GLN A 17 0.24 -44.78 7.05
N TYR A 18 0.64 -43.53 7.29
CA TYR A 18 -0.30 -42.46 7.41
C TYR A 18 -1.05 -42.49 6.09
N ASN A 19 -2.32 -42.92 6.14
CA ASN A 19 -3.27 -42.66 5.08
C ASN A 19 -3.42 -41.15 4.97
N GLU A 20 -2.44 -40.53 4.32
CA GLU A 20 -2.38 -39.13 3.99
C GLU A 20 -3.43 -38.91 2.92
N LEU A 21 -4.61 -38.44 3.34
CA LEU A 21 -5.51 -37.66 2.49
C LEU A 21 -4.88 -36.30 2.15
N ILE A 22 -3.56 -36.26 1.88
CA ILE A 22 -2.88 -35.08 1.39
C ILE A 22 -3.30 -34.93 -0.06
N SER A 23 -4.29 -34.07 -0.26
CA SER A 23 -4.68 -33.58 -1.56
C SER A 23 -3.43 -33.06 -2.28
N ASN A 24 -3.29 -33.40 -3.57
CA ASN A 24 -2.07 -33.08 -4.31
C ASN A 24 -1.88 -31.56 -4.29
N PRO A 25 -0.74 -31.02 -3.82
CA PRO A 25 -0.55 -29.58 -3.65
C PRO A 25 -0.71 -28.80 -4.96
N LEU A 26 -0.47 -29.45 -6.11
CA LEU A 26 -0.64 -28.87 -7.44
C LEU A 26 -2.03 -29.12 -8.06
N GLU A 27 -2.91 -29.85 -7.37
CA GLU A 27 -4.30 -30.07 -7.77
C GLU A 27 -4.99 -28.71 -7.89
N LYS A 28 -5.63 -28.51 -9.04
CA LYS A 28 -6.42 -27.32 -9.32
C LYS A 28 -7.83 -27.55 -8.81
N ILE A 29 -8.36 -26.59 -8.07
CA ILE A 29 -9.72 -26.59 -7.57
C ILE A 29 -10.44 -25.32 -8.06
N THR A 30 -11.74 -25.44 -8.23
CA THR A 30 -12.62 -24.32 -8.58
C THR A 30 -13.36 -23.87 -7.33
N LEU A 31 -13.29 -22.58 -7.04
CA LEU A 31 -14.03 -21.91 -5.97
C LEU A 31 -15.16 -21.10 -6.60
N ASP A 32 -16.35 -21.22 -6.06
CA ASP A 32 -17.49 -20.37 -6.41
C ASP A 32 -17.70 -19.35 -5.30
N VAL A 33 -17.43 -18.09 -5.61
CA VAL A 33 -17.43 -16.99 -4.65
C VAL A 33 -18.52 -16.02 -5.05
N GLY A 34 -19.65 -16.07 -4.35
CA GLY A 34 -20.82 -15.23 -4.67
C GLY A 34 -21.26 -15.34 -6.13
N GLY A 35 -21.18 -16.53 -6.74
CA GLY A 35 -21.53 -16.79 -8.14
C GLY A 35 -20.39 -16.57 -9.15
N HIS A 36 -19.21 -16.14 -8.70
CA HIS A 36 -18.03 -15.96 -9.55
C HIS A 36 -17.05 -17.11 -9.35
N LYS A 37 -16.68 -17.77 -10.46
CA LYS A 37 -15.75 -18.89 -10.42
C LYS A 37 -14.29 -18.42 -10.43
N PHE A 38 -13.52 -18.91 -9.48
CA PHE A 38 -12.07 -18.72 -9.38
C PHE A 38 -11.38 -20.09 -9.42
N THR A 39 -10.24 -20.19 -10.09
CA THR A 39 -9.43 -21.41 -10.09
C THR A 39 -8.13 -21.18 -9.32
N ALA A 40 -7.78 -22.08 -8.41
CA ALA A 40 -6.55 -22.01 -7.64
C ALA A 40 -5.94 -23.40 -7.45
N THR A 41 -4.66 -23.45 -7.07
CA THR A 41 -4.06 -24.71 -6.61
C THR A 41 -4.25 -24.83 -5.10
N ILE A 42 -4.33 -26.06 -4.61
CA ILE A 42 -4.41 -26.34 -3.17
C ILE A 42 -3.25 -25.68 -2.42
N ASN A 43 -2.03 -25.77 -2.97
CA ASN A 43 -0.86 -25.12 -2.40
C ASN A 43 -1.03 -23.60 -2.27
N SER A 44 -1.55 -22.93 -3.30
CA SER A 44 -1.74 -21.47 -3.26
C SER A 44 -2.68 -21.05 -2.13
N LEU A 45 -3.76 -21.81 -1.90
CA LEU A 45 -4.75 -21.48 -0.87
C LEU A 45 -4.24 -21.79 0.54
N THR A 46 -3.61 -22.95 0.72
CA THR A 46 -3.24 -23.47 2.05
C THR A 46 -1.95 -22.86 2.63
N THR A 47 -1.06 -22.32 1.78
CA THR A 47 0.24 -21.80 2.23
C THR A 47 0.12 -20.63 3.22
N LYS A 48 -0.86 -19.74 3.02
CA LYS A 48 -0.97 -18.48 3.77
C LYS A 48 -2.31 -18.28 4.51
N SER A 49 -3.31 -19.16 4.29
CA SER A 49 -4.61 -19.08 4.95
C SER A 49 -4.83 -20.29 5.86
N PHE A 50 -5.16 -20.02 7.12
CA PHE A 50 -5.50 -21.06 8.08
C PHE A 50 -6.84 -21.72 7.75
N LEU A 51 -7.84 -20.93 7.34
CA LEU A 51 -9.17 -21.45 7.00
C LEU A 51 -9.10 -22.40 5.80
N PHE A 52 -8.44 -22.02 4.71
CA PHE A 52 -8.29 -22.90 3.55
C PHE A 52 -7.48 -24.15 3.87
N LYS A 53 -6.48 -24.05 4.75
CA LYS A 53 -5.74 -25.22 5.23
C LYS A 53 -6.64 -26.20 5.95
N LEU A 54 -7.50 -25.73 6.86
CA LEU A 54 -8.46 -26.58 7.56
C LEU A 54 -9.51 -27.17 6.61
N LEU A 55 -10.05 -26.35 5.72
CA LEU A 55 -11.05 -26.75 4.73
C LEU A 55 -10.54 -27.89 3.83
N LEU A 56 -9.33 -27.75 3.29
CA LEU A 56 -8.76 -28.68 2.31
C LEU A 56 -8.05 -29.90 2.94
N GLN A 57 -7.88 -29.91 4.26
CA GLN A 57 -7.43 -31.09 5.02
C GLN A 57 -8.57 -32.06 5.33
N GLY A 58 -9.82 -31.59 5.35
CA GLY A 58 -11.01 -32.44 5.55
C GLY A 58 -11.48 -33.14 4.28
N ASP A 59 -12.63 -33.81 4.35
CA ASP A 59 -13.32 -34.40 3.20
C ASP A 59 -14.09 -33.35 2.39
N TRP A 60 -13.39 -32.35 1.87
CA TRP A 60 -14.01 -31.27 1.08
C TRP A 60 -14.60 -31.77 -0.25
N LYS A 61 -14.16 -32.95 -0.72
CA LYS A 61 -14.67 -33.57 -1.95
C LYS A 61 -16.13 -33.98 -1.82
N SER A 62 -16.58 -34.34 -0.60
CA SER A 62 -17.98 -34.61 -0.30
C SER A 62 -18.89 -33.37 -0.39
N SER A 63 -18.31 -32.17 -0.28
CA SER A 63 -19.03 -30.88 -0.24
C SER A 63 -18.97 -30.12 -1.56
N LEU A 64 -18.59 -30.79 -2.65
CA LEU A 64 -18.55 -30.20 -3.98
C LEU A 64 -19.96 -29.98 -4.52
N GLN A 65 -20.13 -28.86 -5.22
CA GLN A 65 -21.31 -28.59 -6.02
C GLN A 65 -21.39 -29.56 -7.22
N GLU A 66 -22.54 -29.59 -7.91
CA GLU A 66 -22.75 -30.41 -9.10
C GLU A 66 -21.70 -30.15 -10.19
N ASP A 67 -21.23 -28.90 -10.30
CA ASP A 67 -20.20 -28.46 -11.25
C ASP A 67 -18.75 -28.67 -10.77
N GLN A 68 -18.55 -29.42 -9.69
CA GLN A 68 -17.23 -29.70 -9.08
C GLN A 68 -16.53 -28.46 -8.50
N SER A 69 -17.28 -27.42 -8.13
CA SER A 69 -16.74 -26.27 -7.41
C SER A 69 -17.04 -26.30 -5.91
N ILE A 70 -16.21 -25.62 -5.12
CA ILE A 70 -16.43 -25.40 -3.68
C ILE A 70 -17.09 -24.04 -3.50
N PHE A 71 -18.26 -23.99 -2.86
CA PHE A 71 -18.93 -22.73 -2.56
C PHE A 71 -18.22 -21.99 -1.42
N ILE A 72 -18.02 -20.68 -1.60
CA ILE A 72 -17.42 -19.76 -0.64
C ILE A 72 -18.36 -18.55 -0.50
N ASP A 73 -18.84 -18.32 0.72
CA ASP A 73 -19.71 -17.21 1.05
C ASP A 73 -18.89 -15.93 1.30
N SER A 74 -18.47 -15.27 0.22
CA SER A 74 -17.59 -14.09 0.26
C SER A 74 -17.85 -13.19 -0.95
N ASP A 75 -17.47 -11.91 -0.84
CA ASP A 75 -17.57 -10.96 -1.94
C ASP A 75 -16.51 -11.24 -3.03
N PRO A 76 -16.90 -11.39 -4.31
CA PRO A 76 -15.97 -11.75 -5.37
C PRO A 76 -14.90 -10.68 -5.66
N GLU A 77 -15.19 -9.40 -5.45
CA GLU A 77 -14.25 -8.31 -5.72
C GLU A 77 -13.15 -8.28 -4.65
N ALA A 78 -13.52 -8.36 -3.38
CA ALA A 78 -12.56 -8.49 -2.28
C ALA A 78 -11.76 -9.81 -2.39
N PHE A 79 -12.44 -10.92 -2.69
CA PHE A 79 -11.80 -12.24 -2.81
C PHE A 79 -10.74 -12.29 -3.91
N ARG A 80 -10.93 -11.57 -5.03
CA ARG A 80 -9.90 -11.48 -6.08
C ARG A 80 -8.55 -11.00 -5.53
N HIS A 81 -8.58 -10.02 -4.62
CA HIS A 81 -7.38 -9.49 -3.98
C HIS A 81 -6.79 -10.46 -2.95
N ILE A 82 -7.63 -11.16 -2.19
CA ILE A 82 -7.22 -12.25 -1.30
C ILE A 82 -6.47 -13.32 -2.10
N LEU A 83 -7.05 -13.79 -3.20
CA LEU A 83 -6.47 -14.87 -4.00
C LEU A 83 -5.14 -14.46 -4.65
N GLN A 84 -5.01 -13.20 -5.08
CA GLN A 84 -3.76 -12.68 -5.63
C GLN A 84 -2.65 -12.68 -4.56
N TYR A 85 -2.98 -12.26 -3.33
CA TYR A 85 -2.05 -12.31 -2.21
C TYR A 85 -1.63 -13.75 -1.88
N LEU A 86 -2.58 -14.68 -1.80
CA LEU A 86 -2.30 -16.08 -1.50
C LEU A 86 -1.30 -16.69 -2.52
N ARG A 87 -1.51 -16.42 -3.82
CA ARG A 87 -0.65 -16.91 -4.92
C ARG A 87 0.77 -16.35 -4.92
N ARG A 88 0.94 -15.05 -4.67
CA ARG A 88 2.21 -14.35 -4.94
C ARG A 88 2.83 -13.64 -3.75
N GLY A 89 2.10 -13.47 -2.65
CA GLY A 89 2.55 -12.69 -1.49
C GLY A 89 2.50 -11.17 -1.71
N VAL A 90 1.87 -10.71 -2.79
CA VAL A 90 1.78 -9.28 -3.14
C VAL A 90 0.59 -8.66 -2.44
N PHE A 91 0.82 -7.62 -1.65
CA PHE A 91 -0.23 -6.87 -0.95
C PHE A 91 -1.08 -6.07 -1.94
N PRO A 92 -2.41 -5.97 -1.73
CA PRO A 92 -3.29 -5.28 -2.65
C PRO A 92 -3.12 -3.76 -2.53
N LEU A 93 -2.44 -3.13 -3.49
CA LEU A 93 -2.39 -1.67 -3.58
C LEU A 93 -3.46 -1.15 -4.55
N ILE A 94 -4.59 -0.70 -3.99
CA ILE A 94 -5.66 -0.04 -4.74
C ILE A 94 -5.48 1.47 -4.59
N TYR A 95 -4.81 2.06 -5.57
CA TYR A 95 -4.58 3.49 -5.66
C TYR A 95 -4.87 3.98 -7.07
N ASP A 96 -5.61 5.08 -7.15
CA ASP A 96 -5.79 5.86 -8.35
C ASP A 96 -5.22 7.26 -8.13
N GLN A 97 -4.55 7.81 -9.13
CA GLN A 97 -3.90 9.12 -9.00
C GLN A 97 -4.90 10.26 -8.74
N LYS A 98 -6.13 10.15 -9.26
CA LYS A 98 -7.17 11.19 -9.14
C LYS A 98 -8.03 10.98 -7.89
N LYS A 99 -8.40 9.73 -7.61
CA LYS A 99 -9.29 9.35 -6.50
C LYS A 99 -8.56 9.03 -5.20
N GLY A 100 -7.26 8.74 -5.27
CA GLY A 100 -6.44 8.29 -4.15
C GLY A 100 -6.63 6.81 -3.83
N HIS A 101 -6.40 6.47 -2.57
CA HIS A 101 -6.58 5.12 -2.03
C HIS A 101 -8.07 4.76 -1.91
N ASN A 102 -8.44 3.54 -2.31
CA ASN A 102 -9.81 3.04 -2.11
C ASN A 102 -10.00 2.45 -0.70
N TYR A 103 -10.24 3.32 0.28
CA TYR A 103 -10.41 2.94 1.69
C TYR A 103 -11.53 1.93 1.93
N LYS A 104 -12.63 2.00 1.16
CA LYS A 104 -13.73 1.04 1.30
C LYS A 104 -13.27 -0.36 0.93
N LEU A 105 -12.60 -0.52 -0.21
CA LEU A 105 -12.11 -1.82 -0.64
C LEU A 105 -11.02 -2.36 0.29
N TYR A 106 -10.16 -1.50 0.85
CA TYR A 106 -9.21 -1.95 1.89
C TYR A 106 -9.93 -2.51 3.13
N ALA A 107 -11.01 -1.87 3.58
CA ALA A 107 -11.80 -2.36 4.71
C ALA A 107 -12.48 -3.70 4.40
N ASP A 108 -13.00 -3.86 3.18
CA ASP A 108 -13.63 -5.11 2.74
C ASP A 108 -12.62 -6.25 2.68
N ILE A 109 -11.45 -6.03 2.08
CA ILE A 109 -10.37 -7.02 2.05
C ILE A 109 -9.88 -7.34 3.47
N LEU A 110 -9.85 -6.37 4.39
CA LEU A 110 -9.46 -6.62 5.78
C LEU A 110 -10.46 -7.55 6.48
N ALA A 111 -11.76 -7.37 6.26
CA ALA A 111 -12.78 -8.26 6.80
C ALA A 111 -12.60 -9.69 6.26
N GLU A 112 -12.39 -9.83 4.95
CA GLU A 112 -12.12 -11.13 4.31
C GLU A 112 -10.81 -11.76 4.80
N ALA A 113 -9.74 -10.98 4.94
CA ALA A 113 -8.45 -11.48 5.42
C ALA A 113 -8.55 -12.03 6.85
N LYS A 114 -9.38 -11.40 7.71
CA LYS A 114 -9.72 -11.91 9.05
C LYS A 114 -10.54 -13.19 8.96
N HIS A 115 -11.56 -13.22 8.12
CA HIS A 115 -12.42 -14.39 7.92
C HIS A 115 -11.61 -15.61 7.44
N PHE A 116 -10.78 -15.45 6.42
CA PHE A 116 -9.93 -16.52 5.88
C PHE A 116 -8.69 -16.82 6.74
N GLY A 117 -8.46 -16.08 7.82
CA GLY A 117 -7.31 -16.25 8.72
C GLY A 117 -5.97 -16.09 7.99
N ILE A 118 -5.69 -14.89 7.48
CA ILE A 118 -4.47 -14.52 6.74
C ILE A 118 -3.71 -13.43 7.51
N PRO A 119 -2.89 -13.79 8.52
CA PRO A 119 -2.38 -12.83 9.51
C PRO A 119 -1.51 -11.72 8.91
N LYS A 120 -0.62 -12.07 7.96
CA LYS A 120 0.28 -11.08 7.35
C LYS A 120 -0.48 -10.02 6.56
N LEU A 121 -1.50 -10.41 5.81
CA LEU A 121 -2.36 -9.48 5.07
C LEU A 121 -3.20 -8.64 6.02
N GLU A 122 -3.73 -9.25 7.08
CA GLU A 122 -4.44 -8.55 8.14
C GLU A 122 -3.58 -7.45 8.78
N CYS A 123 -2.37 -7.77 9.25
CA CYS A 123 -1.46 -6.79 9.83
C CYS A 123 -1.17 -5.65 8.86
N TRP A 124 -0.87 -5.96 7.60
CA TRP A 124 -0.54 -4.94 6.60
C TRP A 124 -1.69 -3.96 6.34
N LEU A 125 -2.93 -4.46 6.27
CA LEU A 125 -4.13 -3.64 6.09
C LEU A 125 -4.49 -2.86 7.35
N ASN A 126 -4.41 -3.50 8.52
CA ASN A 126 -4.72 -2.89 9.81
C ASN A 126 -3.76 -1.74 10.15
N ASP A 127 -2.48 -1.93 9.86
CA ASP A 127 -1.42 -0.93 10.09
C ASP A 127 -1.33 0.11 8.96
N GLN A 128 -2.24 0.05 7.99
CA GLN A 128 -2.36 0.97 6.86
C GLN A 128 -1.06 1.12 6.06
N LEU A 129 -0.31 0.03 5.91
CA LEU A 129 1.00 0.06 5.25
C LEU A 129 0.90 0.40 3.76
N TYR A 130 -0.29 0.30 3.16
CA TYR A 130 -0.56 0.82 1.81
C TYR A 130 -0.23 2.31 1.66
N LEU A 131 -0.31 3.11 2.73
CA LEU A 131 0.08 4.53 2.72
C LEU A 131 1.59 4.71 2.53
N ARG A 132 2.40 3.71 2.88
CA ARG A 132 3.87 3.74 2.69
C ARG A 132 4.28 3.29 1.30
N CYS A 133 3.41 2.61 0.57
CA CYS A 133 3.66 2.23 -0.82
C CYS A 133 3.73 3.44 -1.76
N ILE A 134 3.16 4.58 -1.36
CA ILE A 134 3.04 5.76 -2.19
C ILE A 134 3.46 6.99 -1.41
N THR A 135 4.51 7.65 -1.88
CA THR A 135 4.94 8.94 -1.32
C THR A 135 4.64 10.05 -2.31
N SER A 136 4.01 11.12 -1.83
CA SER A 136 3.91 12.37 -2.58
C SER A 136 4.96 13.35 -2.08
N SER A 137 5.65 14.02 -3.01
CA SER A 137 6.62 15.07 -2.70
C SER A 137 6.24 16.34 -3.45
N THR A 138 6.30 17.47 -2.78
CA THR A 138 6.16 18.78 -3.42
C THR A 138 7.43 19.06 -4.22
N VAL A 139 7.29 19.20 -5.53
CA VAL A 139 8.39 19.55 -6.44
C VAL A 139 8.58 21.06 -6.47
N TRP A 140 7.49 21.82 -6.40
CA TRP A 140 7.51 23.28 -6.33
C TRP A 140 6.23 23.82 -5.70
N SER A 141 6.30 25.05 -5.18
CA SER A 141 5.14 25.81 -4.74
C SER A 141 5.25 27.28 -5.16
N SER A 142 4.16 27.82 -5.70
CA SER A 142 4.03 29.23 -6.09
C SER A 142 2.90 29.86 -5.27
N ALA A 143 3.24 30.76 -4.35
CA ALA A 143 2.27 31.37 -3.44
C ALA A 143 1.72 32.69 -3.99
N TYR A 144 0.39 32.87 -3.93
CA TYR A 144 -0.32 34.03 -4.46
C TYR A 144 -0.94 34.85 -3.33
N LYS A 145 -0.72 36.19 -3.36
CA LYS A 145 -1.22 37.13 -2.34
C LYS A 145 -2.68 37.56 -2.54
N ASN A 146 -3.21 37.46 -3.77
CA ASN A 146 -4.50 38.04 -4.13
C ASN A 146 -5.59 36.97 -4.30
N ASP A 147 -6.84 37.31 -3.99
CA ASP A 147 -8.05 36.46 -4.16
C ASP A 147 -8.46 36.26 -5.63
N ARG A 148 -7.73 36.86 -6.58
CA ARG A 148 -8.01 36.76 -8.01
C ARG A 148 -6.95 35.88 -8.68
N ILE A 149 -7.34 34.66 -9.00
CA ILE A 149 -6.61 33.83 -9.97
C ILE A 149 -6.69 34.58 -11.32
N PRO A 150 -5.57 34.86 -12.02
CA PRO A 150 -5.61 35.53 -13.30
C PRO A 150 -6.55 34.80 -14.27
N THR A 151 -7.51 35.51 -14.86
CA THR A 151 -8.38 34.96 -15.91
C THR A 151 -7.52 34.48 -17.07
N GLY A 152 -7.63 33.18 -17.41
CA GLY A 152 -6.77 32.52 -18.39
C GLY A 152 -5.63 31.69 -17.79
N PHE A 153 -5.62 31.47 -16.47
CA PHE A 153 -4.69 30.54 -15.82
C PHE A 153 -4.86 29.12 -16.39
N GLN A 154 -3.96 28.72 -17.28
CA GLN A 154 -3.80 27.33 -17.70
C GLN A 154 -2.62 26.76 -16.92
N THR A 155 -2.83 25.61 -16.26
CA THR A 155 -1.79 24.78 -15.61
C THR A 155 -0.89 24.11 -16.64
N THR A 156 -0.49 24.82 -17.70
CA THR A 156 0.37 24.32 -18.79
C THR A 156 1.81 24.73 -18.55
N SER A 157 2.30 24.54 -17.33
CA SER A 157 3.74 24.60 -17.04
C SER A 157 4.34 23.25 -17.42
N ILE A 158 4.80 23.11 -18.67
CA ILE A 158 5.59 21.96 -19.14
C ILE A 158 6.97 22.04 -18.49
N TRP A 159 7.13 21.56 -17.25
CA TRP A 159 8.44 21.58 -16.57
C TRP A 159 8.65 20.34 -15.69
N GLY A 160 9.68 19.56 -16.06
CA GLY A 160 10.17 18.37 -15.36
C GLY A 160 9.31 17.12 -15.56
N SER A 161 9.89 16.03 -16.06
CA SER A 161 9.25 14.70 -16.23
C SER A 161 8.59 14.15 -14.95
N ASP A 162 8.93 14.71 -13.79
CA ASP A 162 8.64 14.13 -12.49
C ASP A 162 7.37 14.70 -11.85
N VAL A 163 6.79 15.78 -12.40
CA VAL A 163 5.54 16.37 -11.90
C VAL A 163 4.35 15.57 -12.41
N THR A 164 3.63 14.95 -11.48
CA THR A 164 2.50 14.05 -11.77
C THR A 164 1.15 14.74 -11.57
N SER A 165 1.05 15.74 -10.70
CA SER A 165 -0.20 16.46 -10.40
C SER A 165 0.07 17.90 -9.98
N THR A 166 -0.85 18.80 -10.32
CA THR A 166 -0.83 20.22 -9.91
C THR A 166 -2.12 20.53 -9.15
N GLN A 167 -2.01 21.14 -7.96
CA GLN A 167 -3.16 21.48 -7.12
C GLN A 167 -3.03 22.89 -6.53
N LEU A 168 -4.16 23.59 -6.40
CA LEU A 168 -4.26 24.80 -5.58
C LEU A 168 -4.57 24.40 -4.13
N VAL A 169 -3.72 24.81 -3.20
CA VAL A 169 -3.83 24.52 -1.77
C VAL A 169 -3.98 25.83 -1.01
N GLN A 170 -4.88 25.86 -0.03
CA GLN A 170 -4.99 26.98 0.90
C GLN A 170 -3.84 26.90 1.89
N GLN A 171 -3.00 27.94 1.98
CA GLN A 171 -1.93 27.98 2.98
C GLN A 171 -2.39 28.78 4.20
N ASP A 172 -2.12 28.23 5.38
CA ASP A 172 -2.15 28.99 6.63
C ASP A 172 -0.81 29.74 6.76
N VAL A 173 -0.89 31.06 6.60
CA VAL A 173 0.06 32.08 7.10
C VAL A 173 1.55 31.70 7.04
N ASN A 174 2.26 32.07 5.97
CA ASN A 174 3.72 31.99 5.96
C ASN A 174 4.32 33.18 6.73
N THR A 175 5.27 32.91 7.62
CA THR A 175 6.04 33.97 8.29
C THR A 175 7.37 34.15 7.55
N VAL A 176 7.55 35.29 6.90
CA VAL A 176 8.79 35.63 6.19
C VAL A 176 9.59 36.60 7.05
N LYS A 177 10.83 36.27 7.36
CA LYS A 177 11.75 37.20 8.03
C LYS A 177 12.29 38.18 7.00
N THR A 178 11.85 39.43 7.06
CA THR A 178 12.41 40.49 6.22
C THR A 178 13.39 41.31 7.03
N PRO A 179 14.60 41.58 6.52
CA PRO A 179 15.53 42.49 7.15
C PRO A 179 14.98 43.92 7.08
N ILE A 180 14.82 44.57 8.23
CA ILE A 180 14.45 45.98 8.30
C ILE A 180 15.67 46.76 8.75
N CYS A 181 16.07 47.76 7.96
CA CYS A 181 17.13 48.66 8.38
C CYS A 181 16.61 49.56 9.52
N PRO A 182 17.26 49.62 10.70
CA PRO A 182 16.83 50.47 11.82
C PRO A 182 16.77 51.97 11.50
N HIS A 183 17.37 52.41 10.39
CA HIS A 183 17.37 53.80 9.94
C HIS A 183 16.23 54.12 8.95
N LEU A 184 15.40 53.15 8.58
CA LEU A 184 14.32 53.29 7.60
C LEU A 184 12.97 53.41 8.32
N ALA A 185 12.83 54.43 9.17
CA ALA A 185 11.65 54.51 10.05
C ALA A 185 10.38 54.95 9.34
N GLU A 186 10.40 55.83 8.31
CA GLU A 186 9.13 56.44 7.86
C GLU A 186 8.99 56.74 6.36
N ASP A 187 10.02 56.50 5.54
CA ASP A 187 9.91 56.75 4.09
C ASP A 187 10.66 55.69 3.28
N ARG A 188 10.10 55.27 2.14
CA ARG A 188 10.64 54.20 1.27
C ARG A 188 11.88 54.67 0.48
N SER A 189 12.78 55.41 1.12
CA SER A 189 14.02 55.92 0.55
C SER A 189 15.15 54.89 0.78
N PRO A 190 15.99 54.57 -0.23
CA PRO A 190 17.13 53.69 -0.04
C PRO A 190 18.06 54.20 1.08
N CYS A 191 18.47 53.31 2.00
CA CYS A 191 19.34 53.69 3.12
C CYS A 191 20.65 54.33 2.60
N PRO A 192 20.99 55.56 3.00
CA PRO A 192 22.14 56.29 2.45
C PRO A 192 23.49 55.76 2.94
N LYS A 193 23.53 54.84 3.91
CA LYS A 193 24.77 54.23 4.43
C LYS A 193 25.13 52.98 3.63
N ARG A 194 26.19 53.07 2.83
CA ARG A 194 26.76 51.99 1.99
C ARG A 194 27.19 50.71 2.75
N SER A 195 27.23 50.70 4.08
CA SER A 195 27.72 49.59 4.90
C SER A 195 26.77 49.14 6.02
N CYS A 196 25.45 49.29 5.84
CA CYS A 196 24.50 48.75 6.81
C CYS A 196 24.48 47.21 6.71
N TYR A 197 25.35 46.55 7.48
CA TYR A 197 25.35 45.10 7.63
C TYR A 197 24.09 44.71 8.39
N LEU A 198 23.12 44.12 7.69
CA LEU A 198 21.93 43.51 8.28
C LEU A 198 22.37 42.38 9.20
N SER A 199 22.28 42.61 10.52
CA SER A 199 22.55 41.56 11.52
C SER A 199 21.26 40.77 11.76
N LEU A 200 21.37 39.53 12.27
CA LEU A 200 20.17 38.73 12.61
C LEU A 200 19.20 39.46 13.55
N GLY A 201 19.70 40.40 14.37
CA GLY A 201 18.92 41.24 15.28
C GLY A 201 18.11 42.36 14.61
N THR A 202 18.27 42.61 13.31
CA THR A 202 17.49 43.60 12.53
C THR A 202 16.42 42.93 11.64
N MET A 203 16.17 41.64 11.82
CA MET A 203 15.13 40.90 11.12
C MET A 203 13.81 41.07 11.90
N GLN A 204 12.78 41.61 11.27
CA GLN A 204 11.42 41.56 11.81
C GLN A 204 10.68 40.40 11.14
N ASP A 205 9.91 39.66 11.95
CA ASP A 205 8.96 38.69 11.44
C ASP A 205 7.85 39.44 10.71
N ASN A 206 7.89 39.43 9.38
CA ASN A 206 6.80 39.92 8.56
C ASN A 206 5.91 38.73 8.21
N VAL A 207 4.75 38.71 8.84
CA VAL A 207 3.73 37.69 8.58
C VAL A 207 3.07 38.00 7.24
N GLU A 208 3.57 37.41 6.15
CA GLU A 208 2.93 37.51 4.84
C GLU A 208 1.87 36.42 4.69
N LYS A 209 0.60 36.84 4.76
CA LYS A 209 -0.55 35.93 4.59
C LYS A 209 -0.77 35.62 3.11
N TYR A 210 -0.15 34.55 2.63
CA TYR A 210 -0.52 33.94 1.34
C TYR A 210 -1.75 33.07 1.55
N ARG A 211 -2.81 33.32 0.78
CA ARG A 211 -4.07 32.56 0.90
C ARG A 211 -4.06 31.29 0.05
N TRP A 212 -3.36 31.31 -1.08
CA TRP A 212 -3.34 30.21 -2.04
C TRP A 212 -1.92 29.93 -2.50
N ALA A 213 -1.60 28.65 -2.68
CA ALA A 213 -0.40 28.21 -3.35
C ALA A 213 -0.75 27.19 -4.43
N GLU A 214 -0.19 27.35 -5.62
CA GLU A 214 -0.15 26.27 -6.59
C GLU A 214 1.04 25.37 -6.26
N VAL A 215 0.80 24.06 -6.21
CA VAL A 215 1.78 23.07 -5.79
C VAL A 215 1.87 21.99 -6.85
N GLY A 216 3.06 21.80 -7.41
CA GLY A 216 3.39 20.64 -8.23
C GLY A 216 3.82 19.48 -7.35
N ARG A 217 3.21 18.31 -7.52
CA ARG A 217 3.52 17.10 -6.77
C ARG A 217 4.05 15.99 -7.68
N SER A 218 5.08 15.29 -7.20
CA SER A 218 5.56 14.03 -7.75
C SER A 218 5.07 12.89 -6.87
N ILE A 219 4.68 11.77 -7.48
CA ILE A 219 4.30 10.55 -6.79
C ILE A 219 5.38 9.51 -7.08
N ARG A 220 5.88 8.86 -6.03
CA ARG A 220 6.79 7.72 -6.14
C ARG A 220 6.16 6.48 -5.52
N PHE A 221 6.31 5.37 -6.24
CA PHE A 221 5.91 4.05 -5.79
C PHE A 221 7.08 3.36 -5.10
N ILE A 222 6.85 2.85 -3.88
CA ILE A 222 7.85 2.16 -3.07
C ILE A 222 7.50 0.68 -3.02
N GLN A 223 8.14 -0.10 -3.89
CA GLN A 223 7.85 -1.51 -4.08
C GLN A 223 8.05 -2.35 -2.82
N GLY A 224 8.99 -1.98 -1.94
CA GLY A 224 9.31 -2.78 -0.75
C GLY A 224 8.18 -2.87 0.30
N TRP A 225 7.18 -2.00 0.21
CA TRP A 225 5.98 -2.11 1.06
C TRP A 225 4.87 -2.97 0.44
N CYS A 226 5.09 -3.52 -0.76
CA CYS A 226 4.04 -4.18 -1.56
C CYS A 226 4.15 -5.70 -1.61
N SER A 227 5.16 -6.31 -0.97
CA SER A 227 5.39 -7.75 -1.00
C SER A 227 5.72 -8.30 0.38
N ASP A 228 5.33 -9.56 0.65
CA ASP A 228 5.68 -10.29 1.86
C ASP A 228 7.19 -10.65 1.95
N SER A 229 7.91 -10.51 0.84
CA SER A 229 9.36 -10.70 0.74
C SER A 229 10.19 -9.49 1.21
N GLY A 230 9.55 -8.34 1.40
CA GLY A 230 10.25 -7.04 1.45
C GLY A 230 10.70 -6.57 0.08
#